data_AF-A0A2V7R9W6-F1
#
_entry.id   AF-A0A2V7R9W6-F1
#
_cell.length_a   1.000
_cell.length_b   1.000
_cell.length_c   1.000
_cell.angle_alpha   90.00
_cell.angle_beta   90.00
_cell.angle_gamma   90.00
#
_symmetry.space_group_name_H-M   'P 1'
#
loop_
_entity.id
_entity.type
_entity.pdbx_description
1 polymer ?
#
loop_
_entity_poly.entity_id
_entity_poly.type
_entity_poly.pdbx_seq_one_letter_code
_entity_poly.pdbx_strand_id
1 'polypeptide(L)'
;MRNFYGLVAFVAIGVAACSDGSGPSATPPQFSRQITFPDLQTKLQGLPATGAARAEIELPPTGFVAREVNVEDREEVDDHETVRGEITALTVAGDNGTLTLAPGFRVTFTSGTMFETGDDMSLTFQQFVARVQAALGQTPAVNLGVRAERATMSPLALGPADAFPASKLKLKPDVEHPKLKINVTQANLVTTGNGDCTMTKLGVAPVGCLKVLGVTVGIASETELKAMNPGIVKAEFEGLVDCAKAIDASSFFLKSGAQVMVDEHTQIEGEDEHDDGHLSLADVKTACAATPAPDIDAEGEGVLVSGSGEAPVIRATEVMFEREEDEEIEAEFTGTIDAIGTDNITVSGRVVMVDASTEIEREGSVESPITLADLHTGETVEVKAIVDASGKLLAREIKARS
;
A
#
# COMPACT_ATOMS: atom_id res chain seq x y z
N MET A 1 3.21 44.88 49.30
CA MET A 1 3.25 43.96 50.48
C MET A 1 1.86 43.37 50.66
N ARG A 2 1.78 42.03 50.75
CA ARG A 2 0.64 41.20 51.19
C ARG A 2 -0.69 41.37 50.43
N ASN A 3 -0.89 40.45 49.48
CA ASN A 3 -2.21 39.97 49.10
C ASN A 3 -2.76 39.07 50.21
N PHE A 4 -3.97 39.36 50.67
CA PHE A 4 -4.87 38.46 51.38
C PHE A 4 -6.29 38.93 51.08
N TYR A 5 -7.14 38.03 50.58
CA TYR A 5 -8.61 37.99 50.54
C TYR A 5 -8.95 37.04 49.37
N GLY A 6 -9.82 36.04 49.47
CA GLY A 6 -10.72 35.62 50.52
C GLY A 6 -11.34 34.28 50.10
N LEU A 7 -11.67 33.50 51.12
CA LEU A 7 -12.33 32.21 51.05
C LEU A 7 -13.82 32.44 50.84
N VAL A 8 -14.44 31.80 49.83
CA VAL A 8 -15.90 31.61 49.76
C VAL A 8 -16.15 30.13 49.58
N ALA A 9 -16.65 29.52 50.65
CA ALA A 9 -17.17 28.17 50.67
C ALA A 9 -18.56 28.16 50.02
N PHE A 10 -18.76 27.32 49.02
CA PHE A 10 -20.09 26.90 48.58
C PHE A 10 -20.32 25.46 48.98
N VAL A 11 -21.31 25.26 49.83
CA VAL A 11 -21.89 23.97 50.18
C VAL A 11 -22.65 23.46 48.97
N ALA A 12 -22.17 22.38 48.35
CA ALA A 12 -22.90 21.64 47.33
C ALA A 12 -23.57 20.43 47.98
N ILE A 13 -24.90 20.44 47.90
CA ILE A 13 -25.81 19.39 48.35
C ILE A 13 -25.58 18.16 47.47
N GLY A 14 -25.30 17.01 48.11
CA GLY A 14 -25.11 15.74 47.44
C GLY A 14 -26.39 15.26 46.77
N VAL A 15 -26.33 15.10 45.45
CA VAL A 15 -27.26 14.25 44.70
C VAL A 15 -26.47 12.98 44.38
N ALA A 16 -26.84 11.88 45.03
CA ALA A 16 -26.37 10.56 44.67
C ALA A 16 -26.93 10.22 43.28
N ALA A 17 -26.07 10.26 42.26
CA ALA A 17 -26.35 9.71 40.95
C ALA A 17 -25.52 8.43 40.80
N CYS A 18 -26.20 7.35 40.45
CA CYS A 18 -25.73 5.99 40.38
C CYS A 18 -24.44 5.85 39.55
N SER A 19 -23.48 5.14 40.12
CA SER A 19 -22.40 4.49 39.38
C SER A 19 -22.98 3.33 38.58
N ASP A 20 -22.86 3.38 37.25
CA ASP A 20 -22.99 2.21 36.39
C ASP A 20 -22.14 2.43 35.12
N GLY A 21 -21.44 1.37 34.70
CA GLY A 21 -20.90 1.28 33.35
C GLY A 21 -19.40 1.49 33.20
N SER A 22 -18.62 0.49 33.60
CA SER A 22 -17.37 0.15 32.93
C SER A 22 -17.61 -0.05 31.43
N GLY A 23 -17.45 1.00 30.64
CA GLY A 23 -17.28 0.91 29.19
C GLY A 23 -15.79 0.77 28.87
N PRO A 24 -15.39 -0.04 27.87
CA PRO A 24 -14.01 -0.02 27.42
C PRO A 24 -13.74 1.38 26.86
N SER A 25 -12.76 2.07 27.44
CA SER A 25 -12.14 3.23 26.81
C SER A 25 -11.54 2.74 25.50
N ALA A 26 -12.25 2.95 24.39
CA ALA A 26 -11.79 2.60 23.06
C ALA A 26 -10.62 3.53 22.73
N THR A 27 -9.43 3.08 23.10
CA THR A 27 -8.19 3.57 22.53
C THR A 27 -8.25 3.20 21.05
N PRO A 28 -7.77 4.06 20.13
CA PRO A 28 -7.67 3.68 18.72
C PRO A 28 -7.01 2.31 18.63
N PRO A 29 -7.45 1.42 17.72
CA PRO A 29 -6.77 0.17 17.47
C PRO A 29 -5.33 0.47 17.05
N GLN A 30 -4.41 0.44 18.01
CA GLN A 30 -2.99 0.60 17.77
C GLN A 30 -2.46 -0.78 17.41
N PHE A 31 -2.01 -0.97 16.17
CA PHE A 31 -1.34 -2.21 15.78
C PHE A 31 -0.05 -2.42 16.54
N SER A 32 0.63 -1.31 16.85
CA SER A 32 1.90 -1.31 17.56
C SER A 32 1.90 -0.31 18.70
N ARG A 33 2.73 -0.58 19.70
CA ARG A 33 3.01 0.33 20.81
C ARG A 33 4.49 0.65 20.86
N GLN A 34 4.82 1.84 21.32
CA GLN A 34 6.21 2.16 21.65
C GLN A 34 6.67 1.29 22.81
N ILE A 35 7.87 0.71 22.68
CA ILE A 35 8.48 -0.16 23.68
C ILE A 35 9.89 0.32 24.02
N THR A 36 10.45 -0.18 25.12
CA THR A 36 11.86 0.03 25.46
C THR A 36 12.74 -1.13 24.99
N PHE A 37 14.06 -0.96 24.97
CA PHE A 37 14.97 -2.08 24.66
C PHE A 37 14.82 -3.27 25.64
N PRO A 38 14.67 -3.08 26.97
CA PRO A 38 14.32 -4.17 27.88
C PRO A 38 13.03 -4.92 27.51
N ASP A 39 12.00 -4.22 27.02
CA ASP A 39 10.76 -4.85 26.55
C ASP A 39 11.02 -5.70 25.28
N LEU A 40 11.79 -5.17 24.32
CA LEU A 40 12.23 -5.92 23.14
C LEU A 40 13.01 -7.17 23.54
N GLN A 41 13.95 -7.04 24.47
CA GLN A 41 14.75 -8.15 24.98
C GLN A 41 13.84 -9.22 25.59
N THR A 42 12.86 -8.81 26.41
CA THR A 42 11.87 -9.69 27.01
C THR A 42 11.02 -10.39 25.95
N LYS A 43 10.57 -9.66 24.92
CA LYS A 43 9.79 -10.23 23.79
C LYS A 43 10.58 -11.32 23.07
N LEU A 44 11.83 -11.06 22.68
CA LEU A 44 12.66 -12.04 21.96
C LEU A 44 13.10 -13.21 22.84
N GLN A 45 13.38 -12.99 24.13
CA GLN A 45 13.72 -14.06 25.09
C GLN A 45 12.51 -14.92 25.47
N GLY A 46 11.29 -14.39 25.35
CA GLY A 46 10.05 -15.11 25.57
C GLY A 46 9.62 -16.00 24.39
N LEU A 47 10.29 -15.91 23.24
CA LEU A 47 10.00 -16.75 22.08
C LEU A 47 10.30 -18.23 22.38
N PRO A 48 9.53 -19.18 21.81
CA PRO A 48 9.90 -20.59 21.82
C PRO A 48 11.29 -20.81 21.21
N ALA A 49 11.96 -21.93 21.55
CA ALA A 49 13.32 -22.21 21.08
C ALA A 49 13.48 -22.21 19.54
N THR A 50 12.41 -22.50 18.80
CA THR A 50 12.35 -22.45 17.32
C THR A 50 11.50 -21.29 16.81
N GLY A 51 11.12 -20.36 17.69
CA GLY A 51 10.31 -19.21 17.36
C GLY A 51 11.15 -18.05 16.84
N ALA A 52 10.55 -17.25 15.98
CA ALA A 52 11.08 -15.98 15.52
C ALA A 52 10.00 -14.90 15.69
N ALA A 53 10.43 -13.64 15.69
CA ALA A 53 9.58 -12.49 15.49
C ALA A 53 10.02 -11.79 14.21
N ARG A 54 9.09 -11.18 13.48
CA ARG A 54 9.44 -10.37 12.32
C ARG A 54 9.90 -8.99 12.82
N ALA A 55 11.09 -8.57 12.38
CA ALA A 55 11.62 -7.25 12.68
C ALA A 55 11.79 -6.45 11.39
N GLU A 56 11.19 -5.28 11.39
CA GLU A 56 11.45 -4.21 10.44
C GLU A 56 12.48 -3.25 11.06
N ILE A 57 13.61 -3.04 10.39
CA ILE A 57 14.74 -2.26 10.87
C ILE A 57 15.07 -1.23 9.81
N GLU A 58 14.95 0.06 10.16
CA GLU A 58 15.34 1.17 9.31
C GLU A 58 16.63 1.81 9.82
N LEU A 59 17.60 1.99 8.91
CA LEU A 59 18.85 2.67 9.20
C LEU A 59 18.92 4.00 8.47
N PRO A 60 19.67 4.98 9.01
CA PRO A 60 20.05 6.16 8.24
C PRO A 60 20.91 5.74 7.03
N PRO A 61 21.04 6.61 6.00
CA PRO A 61 21.88 6.32 4.82
C PRO A 61 23.33 5.96 5.17
N THR A 62 23.83 6.47 6.31
CA THR A 62 25.18 6.14 6.82
C THR A 62 25.12 5.84 8.30
N GLY A 63 25.91 4.87 8.75
CA GLY A 63 26.02 4.48 10.15
C GLY A 63 25.37 3.13 10.45
N PHE A 64 25.46 2.75 11.72
CA PHE A 64 25.06 1.42 12.21
C PHE A 64 23.96 1.49 13.26
N VAL A 65 23.39 2.67 13.52
CA VAL A 65 22.37 2.86 14.57
C VAL A 65 21.01 2.96 13.89
N ALA A 66 20.07 2.13 14.31
CA ALA A 66 18.72 2.14 13.75
C ALA A 66 18.00 3.45 14.08
N ARG A 67 17.25 3.98 13.11
CA ARG A 67 16.27 5.04 13.33
C ARG A 67 15.01 4.46 13.94
N GLU A 68 14.57 3.34 13.39
CA GLU A 68 13.36 2.65 13.81
C GLU A 68 13.59 1.13 13.83
N VAL A 69 13.02 0.47 14.83
CA VAL A 69 12.85 -0.98 14.86
C VAL A 69 11.42 -1.29 15.27
N ASN A 70 10.66 -1.90 14.37
CA ASN A 70 9.33 -2.41 14.63
C ASN A 70 9.35 -3.94 14.71
N VAL A 71 8.85 -4.52 15.80
CA VAL A 71 8.79 -5.98 15.99
C VAL A 71 7.35 -6.47 15.94
N GLU A 72 7.02 -7.05 14.80
CA GLU A 72 5.75 -7.65 14.46
C GLU A 72 5.58 -9.03 15.12
N ASP A 73 4.34 -9.51 15.15
CA ASP A 73 3.98 -10.77 15.79
C ASP A 73 4.30 -12.00 14.91
N ARG A 74 3.98 -13.18 15.43
CA ARG A 74 4.41 -14.46 14.84
C ARG A 74 3.72 -14.71 13.50
N GLU A 75 2.52 -14.19 13.30
CA GLU A 75 1.71 -14.42 12.10
C GLU A 75 2.39 -13.85 10.84
N GLU A 76 3.19 -12.79 10.98
CA GLU A 76 3.95 -12.13 9.90
C GLU A 76 5.29 -12.86 9.59
N VAL A 77 5.65 -13.90 10.33
CA VAL A 77 6.94 -14.61 10.10
C VAL A 77 6.95 -15.40 8.80
N ASP A 78 5.78 -15.68 8.25
CA ASP A 78 5.60 -16.41 7.00
C ASP A 78 5.50 -15.48 5.77
N ASP A 79 5.55 -14.16 5.95
CA ASP A 79 5.56 -13.18 4.85
C ASP A 79 6.93 -13.01 4.21
N HIS A 80 7.00 -12.50 2.98
CA HIS A 80 8.27 -12.26 2.30
C HIS A 80 9.24 -11.43 3.15
N GLU A 81 10.46 -11.94 3.32
CA GLU A 81 11.52 -11.14 3.93
C GLU A 81 12.19 -10.29 2.87
N THR A 82 12.54 -9.07 3.24
CA THR A 82 13.15 -8.11 2.32
C THR A 82 14.36 -7.44 2.94
N VAL A 83 15.36 -7.16 2.09
CA VAL A 83 16.53 -6.36 2.43
C VAL A 83 16.71 -5.35 1.33
N ARG A 84 16.71 -4.06 1.69
CA ARG A 84 16.91 -2.94 0.78
C ARG A 84 18.13 -2.15 1.19
N GLY A 85 18.84 -1.63 0.19
CA GLY A 85 19.94 -0.71 0.44
C GLY A 85 20.82 -0.49 -0.78
N GLU A 86 21.87 0.28 -0.55
CA GLU A 86 22.86 0.68 -1.53
C GLU A 86 23.91 -0.40 -1.78
N ILE A 87 24.11 -0.84 -3.02
CA ILE A 87 25.20 -1.77 -3.36
C ILE A 87 26.54 -1.04 -3.30
N THR A 88 27.43 -1.53 -2.43
CA THR A 88 28.80 -0.98 -2.24
C THR A 88 29.89 -1.91 -2.76
N ALA A 89 29.61 -3.21 -2.86
CA ALA A 89 30.52 -4.17 -3.47
C ALA A 89 29.77 -5.36 -4.05
N LEU A 90 30.41 -6.01 -5.03
CA LEU A 90 29.96 -7.25 -5.62
C LEU A 90 31.13 -8.23 -5.71
N THR A 91 30.90 -9.46 -5.24
CA THR A 91 31.80 -10.60 -5.46
C THR A 91 31.06 -11.68 -6.24
N VAL A 92 31.73 -12.30 -7.22
CA VAL A 92 31.15 -13.33 -8.09
C VAL A 92 32.10 -14.53 -8.15
N ALA A 93 31.56 -15.73 -8.00
CA ALA A 93 32.29 -17.00 -8.10
C ALA A 93 31.44 -18.02 -8.87
N GLY A 94 31.73 -18.20 -10.16
CA GLY A 94 30.91 -19.00 -11.06
C GLY A 94 29.50 -18.43 -11.16
N ASP A 95 28.49 -19.28 -10.91
CA ASP A 95 27.07 -18.92 -10.94
C ASP A 95 26.53 -18.42 -9.59
N ASN A 96 27.42 -18.00 -8.69
CA ASN A 96 27.07 -17.47 -7.38
C ASN A 96 27.64 -16.06 -7.21
N GLY A 97 26.91 -15.21 -6.51
CA GLY A 97 27.36 -13.88 -6.16
C GLY A 97 27.01 -13.48 -4.73
N THR A 98 27.73 -12.48 -4.23
CA THR A 98 27.40 -11.79 -2.97
C THR A 98 27.49 -10.29 -3.19
N LEU A 99 26.40 -9.59 -2.93
CA LEU A 99 26.36 -8.14 -2.78
C LEU A 99 26.72 -7.78 -1.33
N THR A 100 27.51 -6.72 -1.18
CA THR A 100 27.63 -5.99 0.08
C THR A 100 26.80 -4.71 -0.05
N LEU A 101 25.83 -4.55 0.84
CA LEU A 101 24.98 -3.37 0.91
C LEU A 101 25.45 -2.46 2.05
N ALA A 102 25.39 -1.14 1.88
CA ALA A 102 25.67 -0.22 2.98
C ALA A 102 24.72 -0.50 4.18
N PRO A 103 25.22 -0.52 5.43
CA PRO A 103 26.59 -0.23 5.86
C PRO A 103 27.53 -1.46 5.89
N GLY A 104 27.06 -2.63 5.47
CA GLY A 104 27.86 -3.87 5.38
C GLY A 104 27.04 -5.16 5.27
N PHE A 105 25.71 -5.09 5.08
CA PHE A 105 24.85 -6.26 5.00
C PHE A 105 25.20 -7.09 3.78
N ARG A 106 25.11 -8.42 3.92
CA ARG A 106 25.47 -9.34 2.84
C ARG A 106 24.23 -10.00 2.26
N VAL A 107 24.10 -9.95 0.94
CA VAL A 107 23.04 -10.62 0.18
C VAL A 107 23.68 -11.58 -0.80
N THR A 108 23.37 -12.87 -0.69
CA THR A 108 23.83 -13.91 -1.62
C THR A 108 22.77 -14.20 -2.68
N PHE A 109 23.22 -14.49 -3.90
CA PHE A 109 22.35 -14.85 -5.02
C PHE A 109 23.02 -15.89 -5.91
N THR A 110 22.22 -16.58 -6.72
CA THR A 110 22.68 -17.63 -7.64
C THR A 110 22.10 -17.41 -9.03
N SER A 111 22.44 -18.26 -9.99
CA SER A 111 21.76 -18.30 -11.30
C SER A 111 20.27 -18.65 -11.22
N GLY A 112 19.79 -19.22 -10.10
CA GLY A 112 18.37 -19.45 -9.82
C GLY A 112 17.63 -18.26 -9.21
N THR A 113 18.32 -17.16 -8.89
CA THR A 113 17.69 -15.92 -8.41
C THR A 113 17.00 -15.21 -9.59
N MET A 114 15.81 -14.65 -9.37
CA MET A 114 15.14 -13.79 -10.35
C MET A 114 15.73 -12.39 -10.29
N PHE A 115 16.07 -11.80 -11.44
CA PHE A 115 16.68 -10.47 -11.51
C PHE A 115 15.81 -9.51 -12.33
N GLU A 116 15.60 -8.30 -11.83
CA GLU A 116 14.76 -7.29 -12.47
C GLU A 116 15.36 -5.88 -12.34
N THR A 117 14.93 -4.95 -13.18
CA THR A 117 15.17 -3.51 -13.03
C THR A 117 14.01 -2.80 -12.34
N GLY A 118 14.13 -1.49 -12.11
CA GLY A 118 13.09 -0.66 -11.49
C GLY A 118 11.73 -0.80 -12.19
N ASP A 119 11.77 -0.86 -13.52
CA ASP A 119 10.62 -0.98 -14.43
C ASP A 119 10.22 -2.45 -14.73
N ASP A 120 10.56 -3.38 -13.83
CA ASP A 120 10.19 -4.81 -13.90
C ASP A 120 10.72 -5.58 -15.12
N MET A 121 11.67 -5.02 -15.87
CA MET A 121 12.35 -5.73 -16.94
C MET A 121 13.26 -6.83 -16.35
N SER A 122 13.00 -8.07 -16.74
CA SER A 122 13.80 -9.23 -16.32
C SER A 122 15.22 -9.20 -16.89
N LEU A 123 16.18 -9.60 -16.07
CA LEU A 123 17.59 -9.70 -16.41
C LEU A 123 18.08 -11.15 -16.27
N THR A 124 19.04 -11.54 -17.10
CA THR A 124 19.85 -12.74 -16.84
C THR A 124 20.88 -12.48 -15.72
N PHE A 125 21.38 -13.54 -15.08
CA PHE A 125 22.48 -13.46 -14.11
C PHE A 125 23.66 -12.61 -14.61
N GLN A 126 24.12 -12.87 -15.84
CA GLN A 126 25.25 -12.16 -16.44
C GLN A 126 24.93 -10.69 -16.70
N GLN A 127 23.72 -10.37 -17.15
CA GLN A 127 23.27 -8.99 -17.35
C GLN A 127 23.15 -8.21 -16.05
N PHE A 128 22.70 -8.86 -14.97
CA PHE A 128 22.66 -8.26 -13.64
C PHE A 128 24.07 -7.96 -13.13
N VAL A 129 24.97 -8.96 -13.17
CA VAL A 129 26.38 -8.81 -12.75
C VAL A 129 27.07 -7.69 -13.53
N ALA A 130 26.92 -7.68 -14.87
CA ALA A 130 27.53 -6.66 -15.72
C ALA A 130 27.05 -5.25 -15.38
N ARG A 131 25.75 -5.06 -15.10
CA ARG A 131 25.20 -3.75 -14.70
C ARG A 131 25.78 -3.26 -13.38
N VAL A 132 25.82 -4.12 -12.37
CA VAL A 132 26.37 -3.76 -11.05
C VAL A 132 27.87 -3.45 -11.15
N GLN A 133 28.63 -4.27 -11.88
CA GLN A 133 30.07 -4.03 -12.10
C GLN A 133 30.32 -2.74 -12.88
N ALA A 134 29.52 -2.45 -13.90
CA ALA A 134 29.64 -1.23 -14.68
C ALA A 134 29.38 0.02 -13.83
N ALA A 135 28.38 -0.02 -12.94
CA ALA A 135 28.06 1.09 -12.04
C ALA A 135 29.18 1.32 -11.00
N LEU A 136 29.65 0.26 -10.34
CA LEU A 136 30.74 0.32 -9.36
C LEU A 136 32.10 0.69 -9.99
N GLY A 137 32.29 0.41 -11.28
CA GLY A 137 33.51 0.71 -12.03
C GLY A 137 33.64 2.16 -12.51
N GLN A 138 32.60 3.00 -12.35
CA GLN A 138 32.66 4.42 -12.72
C GLN A 138 33.57 5.22 -11.78
N THR A 139 33.93 6.44 -12.18
CA THR A 139 34.72 7.36 -11.34
C THR A 139 34.07 8.75 -11.33
N PRO A 140 33.41 9.17 -10.22
CA PRO A 140 33.18 8.39 -9.00
C PRO A 140 32.27 7.18 -9.24
N ALA A 141 32.36 6.17 -8.36
CA ALA A 141 31.50 4.99 -8.43
C ALA A 141 30.03 5.43 -8.32
N VAL A 142 29.19 4.85 -9.16
CA VAL A 142 27.74 5.01 -9.07
C VAL A 142 27.20 3.81 -8.32
N ASN A 143 26.66 4.04 -7.14
CA ASN A 143 26.07 2.98 -6.34
C ASN A 143 24.59 2.85 -6.70
N LEU A 144 24.15 1.62 -6.96
CA LEU A 144 22.78 1.30 -7.30
C LEU A 144 22.02 0.87 -6.05
N GLY A 145 20.74 1.23 -5.97
CA GLY A 145 19.83 0.62 -5.00
C GLY A 145 19.49 -0.81 -5.39
N VAL A 146 19.20 -1.65 -4.40
CA VAL A 146 18.65 -2.99 -4.63
C VAL A 146 17.62 -3.33 -3.58
N ARG A 147 16.55 -4.00 -4.02
CA ARG A 147 15.60 -4.71 -3.16
C ARG A 147 15.79 -6.21 -3.36
N ALA A 148 16.22 -6.87 -2.30
CA ALA A 148 16.37 -8.32 -2.23
C ALA A 148 15.17 -8.91 -1.50
N GLU A 149 14.63 -10.01 -2.04
CA GLU A 149 13.52 -10.73 -1.44
C GLU A 149 13.84 -12.20 -1.35
N ARG A 150 13.29 -12.87 -0.34
CA ARG A 150 13.27 -14.33 -0.28
C ARG A 150 11.87 -14.83 0.05
N ALA A 151 11.42 -15.85 -0.67
CA ALA A 151 10.18 -16.55 -0.38
C ALA A 151 10.32 -17.44 0.87
N THR A 152 9.21 -17.63 1.57
CA THR A 152 9.14 -18.15 2.96
C THR A 152 8.91 -19.65 3.10
N MET A 153 9.23 -20.49 2.10
CA MET A 153 8.95 -21.93 2.18
C MET A 153 9.71 -22.72 3.27
N SER A 154 10.46 -22.05 4.13
CA SER A 154 10.61 -22.43 5.53
C SER A 154 11.03 -21.18 6.29
N PRO A 155 10.48 -20.88 7.48
CA PRO A 155 11.02 -19.84 8.34
C PRO A 155 12.44 -20.23 8.77
N LEU A 156 13.41 -19.93 7.91
CA LEU A 156 14.82 -20.06 8.22
C LEU A 156 15.18 -18.83 9.03
N ALA A 157 15.22 -18.99 10.35
CA ALA A 157 15.91 -18.03 11.20
C ALA A 157 17.36 -17.95 10.70
N LEU A 158 17.70 -16.87 10.01
CA LEU A 158 19.07 -16.61 9.64
C LEU A 158 19.85 -16.45 10.94
N GLY A 159 20.96 -17.17 11.03
CA GLY A 159 21.94 -16.90 12.06
C GLY A 159 22.34 -15.42 11.97
N PRO A 160 22.69 -14.78 13.10
CA PRO A 160 23.07 -13.36 13.12
C PRO A 160 24.19 -12.97 12.13
N ALA A 161 25.00 -13.94 11.68
CA ALA A 161 26.10 -13.74 10.75
C ALA A 161 25.82 -14.22 9.31
N ASP A 162 24.67 -14.85 9.06
CA ASP A 162 24.36 -15.43 7.75
C ASP A 162 24.04 -14.33 6.74
N ALA A 163 24.47 -14.51 5.49
CA ALA A 163 24.06 -13.62 4.42
C ALA A 163 22.60 -13.90 4.04
N PHE A 164 21.90 -12.87 3.57
CA PHE A 164 20.53 -12.99 3.10
C PHE A 164 20.46 -13.74 1.75
N PRO A 165 19.81 -14.90 1.65
CA PRO A 165 19.74 -15.67 0.41
C PRO A 165 18.57 -15.19 -0.45
N ALA A 166 18.85 -14.36 -1.45
CA ALA A 166 17.82 -13.77 -2.31
C ALA A 166 17.26 -14.79 -3.33
N SER A 167 15.93 -14.93 -3.36
CA SER A 167 15.21 -15.55 -4.49
C SER A 167 14.88 -14.53 -5.58
N LYS A 168 14.81 -13.23 -5.24
CA LYS A 168 14.61 -12.12 -6.18
C LYS A 168 15.52 -10.95 -5.85
N LEU A 169 16.07 -10.28 -6.87
CA LEU A 169 16.82 -9.04 -6.79
C LEU A 169 16.28 -8.03 -7.80
N LYS A 170 15.75 -6.91 -7.32
CA LYS A 170 15.29 -5.79 -8.16
C LYS A 170 16.27 -4.61 -8.01
N LEU A 171 16.98 -4.27 -9.09
CA LEU A 171 17.83 -3.08 -9.14
C LEU A 171 16.96 -1.84 -9.20
N LYS A 172 17.27 -0.85 -8.37
CA LYS A 172 16.61 0.45 -8.34
C LYS A 172 17.60 1.52 -8.83
N PRO A 173 17.14 2.47 -9.67
CA PRO A 173 17.99 3.57 -10.12
C PRO A 173 18.35 4.51 -8.96
N ASP A 174 17.43 4.67 -8.00
CA ASP A 174 17.62 5.49 -6.81
C ASP A 174 18.17 4.67 -5.65
N VAL A 175 18.93 5.35 -4.78
CA VAL A 175 19.48 4.78 -3.56
C VAL A 175 18.51 5.03 -2.41
N GLU A 176 17.82 3.98 -1.98
CA GLU A 176 17.04 3.99 -0.75
C GLU A 176 17.96 3.82 0.48
N HIS A 177 17.55 4.39 1.62
CA HIS A 177 18.22 4.11 2.88
C HIS A 177 18.06 2.63 3.27
N PRO A 178 18.99 2.05 4.05
CA PRO A 178 18.93 0.63 4.34
C PRO A 178 17.69 0.29 5.20
N LYS A 179 16.93 -0.69 4.73
CA LYS A 179 15.70 -1.17 5.39
C LYS A 179 15.64 -2.69 5.30
N LEU A 180 15.37 -3.35 6.42
CA LEU A 180 15.33 -4.81 6.52
C LEU A 180 13.98 -5.20 7.12
N LYS A 181 13.23 -6.11 6.49
CA LYS A 181 12.09 -6.82 7.09
C LYS A 181 12.49 -8.30 7.16
N ILE A 182 13.03 -8.75 8.30
CA ILE A 182 13.62 -10.08 8.48
C ILE A 182 13.18 -10.75 9.79
N ASN A 183 13.21 -12.07 9.82
CA ASN A 183 12.95 -12.84 11.03
C ASN A 183 14.15 -12.78 11.99
N VAL A 184 13.89 -12.40 13.24
CA VAL A 184 14.87 -12.32 14.33
C VAL A 184 14.49 -13.25 15.49
N THR A 185 15.49 -13.65 16.26
CA THR A 185 15.36 -14.53 17.43
C THR A 185 16.15 -13.95 18.60
N GLN A 186 16.10 -14.61 19.76
CA GLN A 186 16.99 -14.29 20.88
C GLN A 186 18.49 -14.32 20.52
N ALA A 187 18.91 -15.09 19.50
CA ALA A 187 20.31 -15.14 19.09
C ALA A 187 20.80 -13.84 18.44
N ASN A 188 19.88 -12.99 17.96
CA ASN A 188 20.21 -11.70 17.37
C ASN A 188 20.51 -10.64 18.45
N LEU A 189 20.11 -10.84 19.70
CA LEU A 189 20.38 -9.89 20.78
C LEU A 189 21.88 -9.84 21.10
N VAL A 190 22.44 -8.63 21.15
CA VAL A 190 23.81 -8.37 21.61
C VAL A 190 23.79 -7.39 22.76
N THR A 191 24.37 -7.80 23.89
CA THR A 191 24.52 -6.94 25.07
C THR A 191 25.50 -5.80 24.79
N THR A 192 25.23 -4.64 25.37
CA THR A 192 26.14 -3.49 25.34
C THR A 192 27.52 -3.88 25.88
N GLY A 193 28.58 -3.40 25.24
CA GLY A 193 29.96 -3.74 25.59
C GLY A 193 30.52 -4.97 24.87
N ASN A 194 29.69 -5.78 24.20
CA ASN A 194 30.13 -6.99 23.50
C ASN A 194 30.30 -6.75 21.99
N GLY A 195 31.43 -7.21 21.44
CA GLY A 195 31.70 -7.12 20.00
C GLY A 195 31.65 -5.68 19.49
N ASP A 196 30.94 -5.45 18.38
CA ASP A 196 30.76 -4.11 17.82
C ASP A 196 29.63 -3.31 18.51
N CYS A 197 28.96 -3.86 19.53
CA CYS A 197 27.92 -3.16 20.31
C CYS A 197 28.53 -2.22 21.36
N THR A 198 29.31 -1.24 20.90
CA THR A 198 30.05 -0.30 21.77
C THR A 198 30.00 1.12 21.20
N MET A 199 30.12 2.12 22.07
CA MET A 199 30.16 3.54 21.65
C MET A 199 31.29 3.82 20.66
N THR A 200 32.46 3.20 20.83
CA THR A 200 33.60 3.37 19.91
C THR A 200 33.28 2.89 18.49
N LYS A 201 32.46 1.85 18.37
CA LYS A 201 32.13 1.23 17.08
C LYS A 201 30.92 1.88 16.42
N LEU A 202 29.93 2.29 17.22
CA LEU A 202 28.67 2.84 16.74
C LEU A 202 28.64 4.37 16.68
N GLY A 203 29.59 5.05 17.33
CA GLY A 203 29.64 6.51 17.42
C GLY A 203 28.67 7.12 18.44
N VAL A 204 27.76 6.32 18.99
CA VAL A 204 26.79 6.68 20.04
C VAL A 204 26.75 5.59 21.10
N ALA A 205 26.38 5.92 22.33
CA ALA A 205 26.19 4.93 23.38
C ALA A 205 24.91 4.11 23.12
N PRO A 206 24.99 2.81 22.79
CA PRO A 206 23.79 2.00 22.58
C PRO A 206 23.14 1.65 23.92
N VAL A 207 21.81 1.55 23.94
CA VAL A 207 21.06 0.87 25.01
C VAL A 207 21.01 -0.65 24.80
N GLY A 208 21.27 -1.10 23.57
CA GLY A 208 21.37 -2.49 23.17
C GLY A 208 21.70 -2.61 21.68
N CYS A 209 21.89 -3.82 21.16
CA CYS A 209 22.10 -4.02 19.74
C CYS A 209 21.44 -5.30 19.22
N LEU A 210 21.20 -5.33 17.92
CA LEU A 210 20.82 -6.51 17.16
C LEU A 210 21.95 -6.87 16.18
N LYS A 211 22.35 -8.14 16.13
CA LYS A 211 23.23 -8.64 15.08
C LYS A 211 22.40 -9.29 13.98
N VAL A 212 22.44 -8.68 12.80
CA VAL A 212 21.63 -9.06 11.64
C VAL A 212 22.49 -9.05 10.38
N LEU A 213 22.41 -10.13 9.60
CA LEU A 213 23.13 -10.28 8.33
C LEU A 213 24.65 -9.99 8.39
N GLY A 214 25.30 -10.36 9.50
CA GLY A 214 26.72 -10.12 9.73
C GLY A 214 27.07 -8.77 10.36
N VAL A 215 26.11 -7.84 10.46
CA VAL A 215 26.31 -6.48 10.96
C VAL A 215 25.68 -6.31 12.33
N THR A 216 26.36 -5.61 13.23
CA THR A 216 25.79 -5.18 14.50
C THR A 216 25.12 -3.83 14.34
N VAL A 217 23.80 -3.82 14.47
CA VAL A 217 22.95 -2.63 14.46
C VAL A 217 22.72 -2.16 15.90
N GLY A 218 23.14 -0.93 16.18
CA GLY A 218 22.93 -0.26 17.45
C GLY A 218 21.49 0.19 17.63
N ILE A 219 21.00 0.08 18.85
CA ILE A 219 19.76 0.69 19.32
C ILE A 219 20.19 1.73 20.36
N ALA A 220 19.86 2.99 20.10
CA ALA A 220 20.18 4.11 20.97
C ALA A 220 18.91 4.66 21.63
N SER A 221 19.06 5.66 22.50
CA SER A 221 17.92 6.26 23.22
C SER A 221 16.90 6.94 22.31
N GLU A 222 17.35 7.38 21.14
CA GLU A 222 16.60 8.07 20.11
C GLU A 222 16.05 7.12 19.04
N THR A 223 16.41 5.83 19.08
CA THR A 223 15.82 4.83 18.18
C THR A 223 14.35 4.65 18.56
N GLU A 224 13.46 4.82 17.58
CA GLU A 224 12.04 4.52 17.74
C GLU A 224 11.85 3.00 17.78
N LEU A 225 11.46 2.48 18.93
CA LEU A 225 11.20 1.05 19.11
C LEU A 225 9.71 0.82 19.22
N LYS A 226 9.16 0.01 18.33
CA LYS A 226 7.76 -0.40 18.32
C LYS A 226 7.65 -1.92 18.40
N ALA A 227 6.56 -2.40 18.96
CA ALA A 227 6.18 -3.79 18.82
C ALA A 227 4.68 -3.90 18.60
N MET A 228 4.28 -4.86 17.77
CA MET A 228 2.88 -5.22 17.62
C MET A 228 2.26 -5.57 18.98
N ASN A 229 1.02 -5.14 19.17
CA ASN A 229 0.24 -5.44 20.35
C ASN A 229 -0.14 -6.93 20.33
N PRO A 230 0.18 -7.68 21.40
CA PRO A 230 0.02 -9.13 21.40
C PRO A 230 -1.43 -9.54 21.18
N GLY A 231 -1.66 -10.45 20.24
CA GLY A 231 -2.99 -10.99 19.93
C GLY A 231 -3.83 -10.13 19.01
N ILE A 232 -3.25 -9.07 18.43
CA ILE A 232 -3.82 -8.31 17.32
C ILE A 232 -3.33 -8.94 16.03
N VAL A 233 -4.25 -9.43 15.20
CA VAL A 233 -3.94 -9.89 13.84
C VAL A 233 -4.26 -8.76 12.88
N LYS A 234 -3.23 -8.24 12.20
CA LYS A 234 -3.44 -7.29 11.10
C LYS A 234 -4.22 -8.00 9.98
N ALA A 235 -5.19 -7.32 9.41
CA ALA A 235 -5.95 -7.77 8.27
C ALA A 235 -5.91 -6.67 7.21
N GLU A 236 -5.41 -7.00 6.04
CA GLU A 236 -5.55 -6.20 4.84
C GLU A 236 -6.80 -6.70 4.10
N PHE A 237 -7.55 -5.80 3.50
CA PHE A 237 -8.70 -6.14 2.69
C PHE A 237 -8.71 -5.31 1.42
N GLU A 238 -9.16 -5.94 0.35
CA GLU A 238 -9.31 -5.34 -0.97
C GLU A 238 -10.51 -6.01 -1.66
N GLY A 239 -11.33 -5.20 -2.32
CA GLY A 239 -12.32 -5.65 -3.29
C GLY A 239 -13.62 -4.87 -3.25
N LEU A 240 -14.57 -5.32 -4.06
CA LEU A 240 -15.83 -4.61 -4.29
C LEU A 240 -16.76 -4.60 -3.08
N VAL A 241 -17.33 -3.43 -2.79
CA VAL A 241 -18.41 -3.25 -1.82
C VAL A 241 -19.65 -4.04 -2.26
N ASP A 242 -20.24 -4.78 -1.32
CA ASP A 242 -21.50 -5.50 -1.50
C ASP A 242 -22.68 -4.55 -1.24
N CYS A 243 -23.04 -3.74 -2.25
CA CYS A 243 -24.17 -2.82 -2.19
C CYS A 243 -25.53 -3.52 -1.94
N ALA A 244 -25.62 -4.85 -2.05
CA ALA A 244 -26.83 -5.60 -1.71
C ALA A 244 -26.98 -5.84 -0.20
N LYS A 245 -25.91 -5.63 0.59
CA LYS A 245 -25.92 -5.71 2.05
C LYS A 245 -26.08 -4.33 2.69
N ALA A 246 -26.43 -4.35 3.97
CA ALA A 246 -26.61 -3.13 4.73
C ALA A 246 -25.28 -2.38 4.89
N ILE A 247 -25.29 -1.09 4.53
CA ILE A 247 -24.22 -0.13 4.80
C ILE A 247 -24.75 0.88 5.81
N ASP A 248 -24.06 1.01 6.93
CA ASP A 248 -24.39 1.97 7.98
C ASP A 248 -23.19 2.87 8.32
N ALA A 249 -23.35 3.72 9.32
CA ALA A 249 -22.30 4.68 9.70
C ALA A 249 -21.07 4.01 10.34
N SER A 250 -21.15 2.71 10.64
CA SER A 250 -20.15 1.96 11.39
C SER A 250 -19.67 0.69 10.70
N SER A 251 -20.24 0.31 9.55
CA SER A 251 -19.76 -0.83 8.79
C SER A 251 -20.27 -0.89 7.35
N PHE A 252 -19.51 -1.62 6.54
CA PHE A 252 -19.89 -2.08 5.20
C PHE A 252 -19.46 -3.55 5.00
N PHE A 253 -19.85 -4.14 3.88
CA PHE A 253 -19.48 -5.50 3.51
C PHE A 253 -18.81 -5.52 2.15
N LEU A 254 -17.85 -6.43 1.99
CA LEU A 254 -17.27 -6.77 0.68
C LEU A 254 -18.06 -7.91 0.04
N LYS A 255 -18.03 -8.01 -1.30
CA LYS A 255 -18.62 -9.14 -2.06
C LYS A 255 -17.99 -10.48 -1.67
N SER A 256 -16.77 -10.48 -1.13
CA SER A 256 -16.10 -11.65 -0.52
C SER A 256 -16.82 -12.19 0.73
N GLY A 257 -17.72 -11.39 1.32
CA GLY A 257 -18.45 -11.68 2.54
C GLY A 257 -17.90 -10.99 3.79
N ALA A 258 -16.68 -10.44 3.73
CA ALA A 258 -16.05 -9.75 4.85
C ALA A 258 -16.90 -8.58 5.34
N GLN A 259 -16.97 -8.39 6.66
CA GLN A 259 -17.54 -7.20 7.29
C GLN A 259 -16.42 -6.29 7.74
N VAL A 260 -16.44 -5.03 7.29
CA VAL A 260 -15.48 -4.01 7.70
C VAL A 260 -16.19 -3.02 8.61
N MET A 261 -15.75 -2.95 9.87
CA MET A 261 -16.22 -2.00 10.86
C MET A 261 -15.39 -0.72 10.77
N VAL A 262 -16.07 0.42 10.71
CA VAL A 262 -15.51 1.76 10.67
C VAL A 262 -15.92 2.48 11.95
N ASP A 263 -15.00 3.15 12.62
CA ASP A 263 -15.29 3.98 13.79
C ASP A 263 -14.60 5.34 13.71
N GLU A 264 -14.72 6.17 14.75
CA GLU A 264 -14.18 7.54 14.77
C GLU A 264 -12.65 7.60 14.63
N HIS A 265 -11.96 6.46 14.76
CA HIS A 265 -10.51 6.34 14.60
C HIS A 265 -10.10 5.74 13.25
N THR A 266 -11.06 5.34 12.41
CA THR A 266 -10.76 4.87 11.06
C THR A 266 -10.48 6.08 10.17
N GLN A 267 -9.27 6.14 9.62
CA GLN A 267 -8.92 7.10 8.57
C GLN A 267 -9.60 6.66 7.28
N ILE A 268 -10.44 7.53 6.71
CA ILE A 268 -10.98 7.30 5.37
C ILE A 268 -10.17 8.19 4.44
N GLU A 269 -9.33 7.58 3.61
CA GLU A 269 -8.48 8.29 2.65
C GLU A 269 -9.40 8.88 1.57
N GLY A 270 -9.49 10.22 1.53
CA GLY A 270 -10.36 10.92 0.58
C GLY A 270 -10.53 12.42 0.81
N GLU A 271 -9.59 13.07 1.50
CA GLU A 271 -9.69 14.52 1.80
C GLU A 271 -8.57 15.36 1.14
N ASP A 272 -7.87 14.86 0.11
CA ASP A 272 -7.01 15.73 -0.70
C ASP A 272 -7.81 16.39 -1.83
N GLU A 273 -7.74 17.72 -1.93
CA GLU A 273 -8.54 18.58 -2.81
C GLU A 273 -8.34 18.34 -4.34
N HIS A 274 -7.65 17.28 -4.75
CA HIS A 274 -7.17 17.09 -6.14
C HIS A 274 -7.48 15.73 -6.75
N ASP A 275 -8.25 14.86 -6.09
CA ASP A 275 -8.54 13.51 -6.61
C ASP A 275 -10.05 13.22 -6.52
N ASP A 276 -10.71 13.21 -7.66
CA ASP A 276 -12.16 13.24 -7.86
C ASP A 276 -12.84 11.87 -7.65
N GLY A 277 -12.08 10.84 -7.29
CA GLY A 277 -12.53 9.45 -7.17
C GLY A 277 -12.79 8.93 -5.75
N HIS A 278 -12.26 9.58 -4.71
CA HIS A 278 -12.35 9.07 -3.33
C HIS A 278 -13.71 9.37 -2.69
N LEU A 279 -14.28 8.37 -2.01
CA LEU A 279 -15.61 8.46 -1.40
C LEU A 279 -15.54 8.37 0.13
N SER A 280 -16.34 9.17 0.84
CA SER A 280 -16.62 8.89 2.24
C SER A 280 -17.54 7.67 2.37
N LEU A 281 -17.60 7.02 3.54
CA LEU A 281 -18.56 5.93 3.78
C LEU A 281 -20.03 6.36 3.56
N ALA A 282 -20.34 7.63 3.80
CA ALA A 282 -21.67 8.18 3.51
C ALA A 282 -21.93 8.32 2.00
N ASP A 283 -20.91 8.66 1.22
CA ASP A 283 -20.99 8.72 -0.25
C ASP A 283 -21.11 7.33 -0.85
N VAL A 284 -20.36 6.33 -0.34
CA VAL A 284 -20.49 4.92 -0.73
C VAL A 284 -21.93 4.43 -0.51
N LYS A 285 -22.49 4.71 0.69
CA LYS A 285 -23.88 4.36 0.99
C LYS A 285 -24.87 5.01 0.02
N THR A 286 -24.61 6.26 -0.37
CA THR A 286 -25.45 7.00 -1.31
C THR A 286 -25.33 6.42 -2.72
N ALA A 287 -24.11 6.10 -3.17
CA ALA A 287 -23.83 5.52 -4.47
C ALA A 287 -24.47 4.12 -4.62
N CYS A 288 -24.38 3.28 -3.58
CA CYS A 288 -25.02 1.96 -3.56
C CYS A 288 -26.57 2.00 -3.67
N ALA A 289 -27.21 3.16 -3.49
CA ALA A 289 -28.65 3.32 -3.67
C ALA A 289 -29.05 3.56 -5.14
N ALA A 290 -28.10 3.76 -6.06
CA ALA A 290 -28.37 3.90 -7.48
C ALA A 290 -28.90 2.58 -8.11
N THR A 291 -29.49 2.65 -9.30
CA THR A 291 -29.98 1.46 -10.01
C THR A 291 -29.58 1.54 -11.50
N PRO A 292 -28.66 0.66 -11.97
CA PRO A 292 -27.87 -0.28 -11.17
C PRO A 292 -26.95 0.45 -10.18
N ALA A 293 -26.60 -0.22 -9.07
CA ALA A 293 -25.56 0.29 -8.17
C ALA A 293 -24.21 0.21 -8.91
N PRO A 294 -23.36 1.24 -8.83
CA PRO A 294 -22.03 1.19 -9.42
C PRO A 294 -21.15 0.18 -8.69
N ASP A 295 -20.10 -0.27 -9.36
CA ASP A 295 -19.02 -0.98 -8.69
C ASP A 295 -18.14 0.04 -7.93
N ILE A 296 -17.87 -0.27 -6.67
CA ILE A 296 -17.10 0.57 -5.75
C ILE A 296 -16.07 -0.36 -5.12
N ASP A 297 -14.80 -0.09 -5.37
CA ASP A 297 -13.71 -0.77 -4.70
C ASP A 297 -13.49 -0.19 -3.31
N ALA A 298 -13.14 -1.08 -2.40
CA ALA A 298 -12.73 -0.74 -1.04
C ALA A 298 -11.45 -1.48 -0.72
N GLU A 299 -10.44 -0.72 -0.34
CA GLU A 299 -9.15 -1.24 0.12
C GLU A 299 -8.78 -0.63 1.46
N GLY A 300 -7.96 -1.33 2.23
CA GLY A 300 -7.44 -0.79 3.48
C GLY A 300 -6.91 -1.83 4.46
N GLU A 301 -6.67 -1.34 5.67
CA GLU A 301 -6.05 -2.11 6.74
C GLU A 301 -6.90 -2.06 8.01
N GLY A 302 -6.83 -3.11 8.82
CA GLY A 302 -7.56 -3.20 10.06
C GLY A 302 -7.11 -4.33 10.96
N VAL A 303 -7.78 -4.47 12.10
CA VAL A 303 -7.59 -5.57 13.04
C VAL A 303 -8.64 -6.64 12.79
N LEU A 304 -8.22 -7.88 12.60
CA LEU A 304 -9.14 -9.01 12.57
C LEU A 304 -9.79 -9.20 13.95
N VAL A 305 -11.09 -8.97 14.03
CA VAL A 305 -11.89 -9.15 15.26
C VAL A 305 -12.30 -10.62 15.42
N SER A 306 -12.61 -11.28 14.30
CA SER A 306 -12.91 -12.71 14.23
C SER A 306 -12.76 -13.24 12.81
N GLY A 307 -12.24 -14.46 12.63
CA GLY A 307 -12.04 -15.04 11.30
C GLY A 307 -11.76 -16.55 11.21
N SER A 308 -11.92 -17.32 12.30
CA SER A 308 -11.71 -18.77 12.24
C SER A 308 -12.96 -19.52 11.74
N GLY A 309 -13.17 -19.58 10.43
CA GLY A 309 -14.17 -20.45 9.78
C GLY A 309 -15.47 -19.79 9.30
N GLU A 310 -15.57 -18.46 9.39
CA GLU A 310 -16.67 -17.63 8.86
C GLU A 310 -16.06 -16.41 8.13
N ALA A 311 -16.88 -15.63 7.41
CA ALA A 311 -16.40 -14.42 6.74
C ALA A 311 -15.77 -13.45 7.76
N PRO A 312 -14.60 -12.86 7.46
CA PRO A 312 -13.83 -12.12 8.44
C PRO A 312 -14.55 -10.84 8.86
N VAL A 313 -14.46 -10.50 10.15
CA VAL A 313 -14.86 -9.19 10.69
C VAL A 313 -13.60 -8.41 10.99
N ILE A 314 -13.43 -7.28 10.31
CA ILE A 314 -12.24 -6.44 10.37
C ILE A 314 -12.65 -5.11 10.98
N ARG A 315 -11.93 -4.63 11.99
CA ARG A 315 -12.05 -3.25 12.45
C ARG A 315 -11.02 -2.41 11.72
N ALA A 316 -11.46 -1.61 10.76
CA ALA A 316 -10.58 -0.81 9.93
C ALA A 316 -9.87 0.28 10.74
N THR A 317 -8.59 0.45 10.46
CA THR A 317 -7.82 1.65 10.81
C THR A 317 -7.75 2.62 9.65
N GLU A 318 -7.80 2.09 8.43
CA GLU A 318 -7.72 2.86 7.21
C GLU A 318 -8.63 2.23 6.15
N VAL A 319 -9.34 3.06 5.39
CA VAL A 319 -10.15 2.63 4.26
C VAL A 319 -10.04 3.65 3.15
N MET A 320 -9.81 3.20 1.93
CA MET A 320 -9.99 3.98 0.71
C MET A 320 -11.15 3.40 -0.08
N PHE A 321 -11.96 4.26 -0.65
CA PHE A 321 -13.07 3.88 -1.52
C PHE A 321 -12.93 4.58 -2.85
N GLU A 322 -12.93 3.81 -3.91
CA GLU A 322 -12.85 4.32 -5.28
C GLU A 322 -14.04 3.81 -6.08
N ARG A 323 -14.67 4.69 -6.86
CA ARG A 323 -15.66 4.25 -7.84
C ARG A 323 -14.91 3.83 -9.09
N GLU A 324 -15.14 2.61 -9.55
CA GLU A 324 -14.73 2.27 -10.92
C GLU A 324 -15.55 3.17 -11.87
N GLU A 325 -14.88 4.04 -12.61
CA GLU A 325 -15.53 4.75 -13.70
C GLU A 325 -15.95 3.69 -14.73
N ASP A 326 -17.25 3.61 -15.02
CA ASP A 326 -17.73 2.82 -16.15
C ASP A 326 -16.95 3.30 -17.38
N GLU A 327 -16.01 2.51 -17.90
CA GLU A 327 -15.38 2.79 -19.19
C GLU A 327 -16.51 2.90 -20.22
N GLU A 328 -16.92 4.12 -20.57
CA GLU A 328 -17.92 4.35 -21.61
C GLU A 328 -17.35 3.73 -22.90
N ILE A 329 -17.97 2.63 -23.36
CA ILE A 329 -17.50 1.95 -24.57
C ILE A 329 -17.79 2.89 -25.75
N GLU A 330 -16.76 3.57 -26.22
CA GLU A 330 -16.84 4.44 -27.39
C GLU A 330 -16.79 3.61 -28.69
N ALA A 331 -17.70 3.92 -29.59
CA ALA A 331 -17.74 3.40 -30.94
C ALA A 331 -17.54 4.55 -31.93
N GLU A 332 -16.46 4.47 -32.71
CA GLU A 332 -16.19 5.39 -33.82
C GLU A 332 -16.31 4.65 -35.16
N PHE A 333 -17.11 5.20 -36.09
CA PHE A 333 -17.23 4.62 -37.42
C PHE A 333 -17.69 5.65 -38.46
N THR A 334 -17.33 5.39 -39.72
CA THR A 334 -17.75 6.17 -40.88
C THR A 334 -18.71 5.37 -41.75
N GLY A 335 -19.73 6.01 -42.28
CA GLY A 335 -20.64 5.38 -43.24
C GLY A 335 -21.61 6.35 -43.90
N THR A 336 -22.42 5.84 -44.83
CA THR A 336 -23.48 6.60 -45.47
C THR A 336 -24.76 6.57 -44.64
N ILE A 337 -25.47 7.70 -44.57
CA ILE A 337 -26.79 7.78 -43.94
C ILE A 337 -27.82 7.04 -44.82
N ASP A 338 -28.38 5.95 -44.32
CA ASP A 338 -29.42 5.18 -44.99
C ASP A 338 -30.83 5.72 -44.72
N ALA A 339 -31.06 6.25 -43.51
CA ALA A 339 -32.33 6.81 -43.08
C ALA A 339 -32.14 7.86 -41.98
N ILE A 340 -33.05 8.83 -41.92
CA ILE A 340 -33.10 9.87 -40.87
C ILE A 340 -34.46 9.79 -40.19
N GLY A 341 -34.45 9.59 -38.88
CA GLY A 341 -35.61 9.59 -38.00
C GLY A 341 -35.79 10.93 -37.28
N THR A 342 -36.67 10.95 -36.27
CA THR A 342 -36.91 12.17 -35.47
C THR A 342 -35.78 12.45 -34.47
N ASP A 343 -35.19 11.39 -33.92
CA ASP A 343 -34.18 11.41 -32.85
C ASP A 343 -33.06 10.39 -33.13
N ASN A 344 -32.92 9.97 -34.39
CA ASN A 344 -31.94 8.95 -34.78
C ASN A 344 -31.56 9.07 -36.26
N ILE A 345 -30.39 8.54 -36.60
CA ILE A 345 -29.98 8.24 -37.97
C ILE A 345 -29.63 6.77 -38.09
N THR A 346 -29.83 6.19 -39.28
CA THR A 346 -29.29 4.88 -39.63
C THR A 346 -28.08 5.08 -40.52
N VAL A 347 -26.91 4.59 -40.11
CA VAL A 347 -25.65 4.71 -40.86
C VAL A 347 -25.12 3.32 -41.14
N SER A 348 -25.09 2.93 -42.42
CA SER A 348 -24.65 1.59 -42.87
C SER A 348 -25.34 0.45 -42.10
N GLY A 349 -26.65 0.57 -41.92
CA GLY A 349 -27.51 -0.39 -41.22
C GLY A 349 -27.48 -0.31 -39.68
N ARG A 350 -26.73 0.62 -39.08
CA ARG A 350 -26.67 0.81 -37.62
C ARG A 350 -27.52 1.99 -37.19
N VAL A 351 -28.42 1.80 -36.23
CA VAL A 351 -29.25 2.88 -35.67
C VAL A 351 -28.43 3.61 -34.60
N VAL A 352 -28.29 4.92 -34.76
CA VAL A 352 -27.60 5.84 -33.86
C VAL A 352 -28.59 6.87 -33.36
N MET A 353 -28.76 6.96 -32.05
CA MET A 353 -29.60 7.98 -31.43
C MET A 353 -28.89 9.32 -31.40
N VAL A 354 -29.68 10.37 -31.50
CA VAL A 354 -29.26 11.76 -31.43
C VAL A 354 -30.12 12.44 -30.37
N ASP A 355 -29.49 13.14 -29.44
CA ASP A 355 -30.19 13.93 -28.44
C ASP A 355 -29.67 15.37 -28.40
N ALA A 356 -30.07 16.13 -27.38
CA ALA A 356 -29.68 17.53 -27.25
C ALA A 356 -28.19 17.74 -26.94
N SER A 357 -27.47 16.69 -26.56
CA SER A 357 -26.03 16.70 -26.27
C SER A 357 -25.16 16.25 -27.45
N THR A 358 -25.77 15.72 -28.52
CA THR A 358 -25.05 15.34 -29.73
C THR A 358 -24.57 16.58 -30.49
N GLU A 359 -23.27 16.70 -30.69
CA GLU A 359 -22.68 17.72 -31.54
C GLU A 359 -22.76 17.27 -33.01
N ILE A 360 -23.31 18.12 -33.87
CA ILE A 360 -23.43 17.83 -35.30
C ILE A 360 -22.75 18.94 -36.09
N GLU A 361 -21.77 18.55 -36.90
CA GLU A 361 -20.97 19.49 -37.69
C GLU A 361 -20.93 19.09 -39.16
N ARG A 362 -20.65 20.08 -40.01
CA ARG A 362 -20.33 19.86 -41.41
C ARG A 362 -18.90 20.29 -41.69
N GLU A 363 -18.11 19.37 -42.22
CA GLU A 363 -16.72 19.63 -42.56
C GLU A 363 -16.62 20.78 -43.58
N GLY A 364 -15.81 21.79 -43.26
CA GLY A 364 -15.60 22.96 -44.12
C GLY A 364 -16.71 24.01 -44.09
N SER A 365 -17.72 23.86 -43.24
CA SER A 365 -18.76 24.89 -43.04
C SER A 365 -18.27 26.00 -42.10
N VAL A 366 -18.70 27.24 -42.37
CA VAL A 366 -18.56 28.39 -41.44
C VAL A 366 -19.75 28.44 -40.47
N GLU A 367 -20.83 27.72 -40.79
CA GLU A 367 -22.00 27.49 -39.96
C GLU A 367 -21.85 26.12 -39.30
N SER A 368 -21.10 26.08 -38.21
CA SER A 368 -21.08 24.98 -37.23
C SER A 368 -21.50 25.56 -35.88
N PRO A 369 -22.40 24.91 -35.12
CA PRO A 369 -23.00 23.59 -35.37
C PRO A 369 -24.19 23.61 -36.36
N ILE A 370 -24.43 22.48 -37.02
CA ILE A 370 -25.65 22.19 -37.79
C ILE A 370 -26.60 21.32 -36.94
N THR A 371 -27.79 21.04 -37.44
CA THR A 371 -28.79 20.19 -36.76
C THR A 371 -29.03 18.88 -37.50
N LEU A 372 -29.71 17.93 -36.83
CA LEU A 372 -30.13 16.66 -37.45
C LEU A 372 -30.96 16.89 -38.73
N ALA A 373 -31.72 17.98 -38.80
CA ALA A 373 -32.54 18.33 -39.96
C ALA A 373 -31.72 18.77 -41.18
N ASP A 374 -30.45 19.13 -40.99
CA ASP A 374 -29.54 19.56 -42.06
C ASP A 374 -28.81 18.39 -42.71
N LEU A 375 -28.93 17.17 -42.15
CA LEU A 375 -28.36 15.95 -42.70
C LEU A 375 -29.27 15.35 -43.78
N HIS A 376 -28.68 14.63 -44.74
CA HIS A 376 -29.43 14.02 -45.83
C HIS A 376 -29.10 12.53 -46.00
N THR A 377 -30.09 11.73 -46.40
CA THR A 377 -29.85 10.33 -46.80
C THR A 377 -28.87 10.28 -47.98
N GLY A 378 -27.86 9.41 -47.88
CA GLY A 378 -26.75 9.29 -48.82
C GLY A 378 -25.51 10.11 -48.47
N GLU A 379 -25.60 11.03 -47.51
CA GLU A 379 -24.44 11.80 -47.00
C GLU A 379 -23.50 10.87 -46.22
N THR A 380 -22.18 11.10 -46.33
CA THR A 380 -21.19 10.35 -45.56
C THR A 380 -20.94 11.04 -44.24
N VAL A 381 -21.06 10.31 -43.14
CA VAL A 381 -20.82 10.82 -41.79
C VAL A 381 -19.78 9.99 -41.06
N GLU A 382 -19.01 10.65 -40.22
CA GLU A 382 -18.21 10.05 -39.16
C GLU A 382 -18.97 10.22 -37.84
N VAL A 383 -19.18 9.12 -37.13
CA VAL A 383 -19.97 9.07 -35.90
C VAL A 383 -19.07 8.61 -34.78
N LYS A 384 -19.03 9.38 -33.69
CA LYS A 384 -18.57 8.94 -32.38
C LYS A 384 -19.77 8.79 -31.46
N ALA A 385 -19.96 7.60 -30.92
CA ALA A 385 -21.10 7.27 -30.08
C ALA A 385 -20.68 6.45 -28.88
N ILE A 386 -21.44 6.54 -27.80
CA ILE A 386 -21.31 5.63 -26.66
C ILE A 386 -22.25 4.46 -26.87
N VAL A 387 -21.77 3.26 -26.56
CA VAL A 387 -22.58 2.05 -26.51
C VAL A 387 -23.18 1.93 -25.12
N ASP A 388 -24.50 2.06 -25.00
CA ASP A 388 -25.17 1.83 -23.72
C ASP A 388 -25.19 0.33 -23.34
N ALA A 389 -25.57 0.02 -22.10
CA ALA A 389 -25.65 -1.36 -21.61
C ALA A 389 -26.59 -2.29 -22.41
N SER A 390 -27.45 -1.74 -23.28
CA SER A 390 -28.33 -2.51 -24.19
C SER A 390 -27.72 -2.74 -25.59
N GLY A 391 -26.51 -2.22 -25.83
CA GLY A 391 -25.82 -2.27 -27.11
C GLY A 391 -26.27 -1.18 -28.09
N LYS A 392 -26.99 -0.17 -27.62
CA LYS A 392 -27.53 0.92 -28.46
C LYS A 392 -26.54 2.09 -28.50
N LEU A 393 -26.46 2.73 -29.67
CA LEU A 393 -25.52 3.82 -29.92
C LEU A 393 -26.18 5.17 -29.63
N LEU A 394 -25.59 5.97 -28.74
CA LEU A 394 -25.93 7.38 -28.52
C LEU A 394 -24.79 8.26 -29.03
N ALA A 395 -25.05 9.07 -30.05
CA ALA A 395 -24.03 9.92 -30.65
C ALA A 395 -23.58 11.03 -29.68
N ARG A 396 -22.27 11.18 -29.54
CA ARG A 396 -21.61 12.37 -28.98
C ARG A 396 -21.29 13.37 -30.08
N GLU A 397 -20.79 12.88 -31.21
CA GLU A 397 -20.38 13.70 -32.35
C GLU A 397 -20.81 13.04 -33.66
N ILE A 398 -21.37 13.83 -34.58
CA ILE A 398 -21.65 13.45 -35.96
C ILE A 398 -21.03 14.50 -36.88
N LYS A 399 -20.05 14.08 -37.69
CA LYS A 399 -19.37 14.94 -38.64
C LYS A 399 -19.73 14.55 -40.06
N ALA A 400 -20.48 15.42 -40.73
CA ALA A 400 -20.88 15.24 -42.12
C ALA A 400 -19.77 15.68 -43.08
N ARG A 401 -19.43 14.80 -44.03
CA ARG A 401 -18.48 15.06 -45.11
C ARG A 401 -19.23 15.21 -46.43
N SER A 402 -19.01 16.34 -47.10
CA SER A 402 -19.60 16.67 -48.40
C SER A 402 -18.92 15.95 -49.56
#